data_AF-C1DXN4-F1
#
_entry.id   AF-C1DXN4-F1
#
_cell.length_a   1.000
_cell.length_b   1.000
_cell.length_c   1.000
_cell.angle_alpha   90.00
_cell.angle_beta   90.00
_cell.angle_gamma   90.00
#
_symmetry.space_group_name_H-M   'P 1'
#
loop_
_entity.id
_entity.type
_entity.pdbx_description
1 polymer ?
#
loop_
_entity_poly.entity_id
_entity_poly.type
_entity_poly.pdbx_seq_one_letter_code
_entity_poly.pdbx_strand_id
1 'polypeptide(L)'
;MKKFLFALIFGSIATSCVVVARPGGTAVIVDTPNKIVVNPRVIYVPRYDVYVIDDDRVEVYKYKNKWYWYRGGVWYVAERYEGPWIILRGEPPIAIPPGQLRKMQVHERNEERKFFKELEKERKREEKEWKKHNKWDD
;
A
#
# COMPACT_ATOMS: atom_id res chain seq x y z
N MET A 1 26.75 -33.98 53.51
CA MET A 1 27.34 -32.62 53.49
C MET A 1 27.92 -32.44 52.09
N LYS A 2 27.57 -31.50 51.21
CA LYS A 2 26.96 -30.17 51.28
C LYS A 2 25.93 -30.03 50.14
N LYS A 3 24.88 -29.25 50.41
CA LYS A 3 23.91 -28.75 49.43
C LYS A 3 24.53 -27.52 48.76
N PHE A 4 24.42 -27.38 47.45
CA PHE A 4 24.47 -26.09 46.77
C PHE A 4 23.42 -26.06 45.65
N LEU A 5 22.40 -25.24 45.88
CA LEU A 5 21.55 -24.62 44.86
C LEU A 5 22.43 -23.83 43.88
N PHE A 6 22.02 -23.71 42.62
CA PHE A 6 21.97 -22.49 41.77
C PHE A 6 21.53 -22.97 40.37
N ALA A 7 20.26 -22.80 40.00
CA ALA A 7 19.70 -21.64 39.28
C ALA A 7 19.57 -21.89 37.76
N LEU A 8 18.32 -22.20 37.37
CA LEU A 8 17.61 -21.76 36.16
C LEU A 8 18.40 -20.96 35.12
N ILE A 9 18.59 -21.55 33.94
CA ILE A 9 18.77 -20.82 32.68
C ILE A 9 17.80 -21.44 31.66
N PHE A 10 16.65 -20.79 31.46
CA PHE A 10 15.83 -21.00 30.27
C PHE A 10 16.58 -20.40 29.07
N GLY A 11 17.28 -21.25 28.32
CA GLY A 11 17.83 -20.90 27.02
C GLY A 11 16.71 -20.83 26.00
N SER A 12 16.09 -19.65 25.87
CA SER A 12 15.24 -19.34 24.73
C SER A 12 16.11 -19.29 23.47
N ILE A 13 16.04 -20.33 22.64
CA ILE A 13 16.64 -20.30 21.30
C ILE A 13 15.69 -19.45 20.44
N ALA A 14 15.85 -18.13 20.55
CA ALA A 14 15.41 -17.24 19.49
C ALA A 14 16.26 -17.61 18.27
N THR A 15 15.66 -18.31 17.31
CA THR A 15 16.18 -18.47 15.96
C THR A 15 16.37 -17.08 15.39
N SER A 16 17.56 -16.51 15.60
CA SER A 16 17.99 -15.29 14.95
C SER A 16 17.98 -15.58 13.47
N CYS A 17 17.12 -14.89 12.72
CA CYS A 17 17.23 -14.83 11.27
C CYS A 17 18.64 -14.32 10.95
N VAL A 18 19.54 -15.23 10.58
CA VAL A 18 20.80 -14.85 9.95
C VAL A 18 20.41 -14.35 8.56
N VAL A 19 20.25 -13.04 8.44
CA VAL A 19 20.27 -12.38 7.13
C VAL A 19 21.71 -12.47 6.66
N VAL A 20 22.00 -13.49 5.85
CA VAL A 20 23.27 -13.58 5.13
C VAL A 20 23.27 -12.46 4.09
N ALA A 21 23.79 -11.30 4.46
CA ALA A 21 24.18 -10.28 3.50
C ALA A 21 25.39 -10.84 2.73
N ARG A 22 25.19 -11.21 1.46
CA ARG A 22 26.29 -11.52 0.54
C ARG A 22 27.18 -10.27 0.42
N PRO A 23 28.49 -10.35 0.75
CA PRO A 23 29.40 -9.25 0.51
C PRO A 23 29.70 -9.20 -0.99
N GLY A 24 29.43 -8.07 -1.65
CA GLY A 24 29.85 -7.87 -3.05
C GLY A 24 28.91 -7.04 -3.93
N GLY A 25 27.72 -6.66 -3.46
CA GLY A 25 26.92 -5.63 -4.12
C GLY A 25 27.08 -4.31 -3.39
N THR A 26 27.72 -3.31 -3.99
CA THR A 26 27.58 -1.92 -3.53
C THR A 26 26.11 -1.54 -3.67
N ALA A 27 25.33 -1.77 -2.61
CA ALA A 27 23.97 -1.29 -2.52
C ALA A 27 24.06 0.22 -2.29
N VAL A 28 23.72 1.01 -3.31
CA VAL A 28 23.52 2.44 -3.13
C VAL A 28 22.20 2.57 -2.36
N ILE A 29 22.30 2.75 -1.04
CA ILE A 29 21.16 3.17 -0.24
C ILE A 29 20.84 4.59 -0.72
N VAL A 30 19.78 4.72 -1.51
CA VAL A 30 19.29 6.05 -1.87
C VAL A 30 18.49 6.52 -0.67
N ASP A 31 19.02 7.51 0.06
CA ASP A 31 18.21 8.27 1.01
C ASP A 31 17.19 9.07 0.20
N THR A 32 16.04 8.45 -0.06
CA THR A 32 15.01 9.05 -0.88
C THR A 32 14.38 10.20 -0.10
N PRO A 33 14.35 11.44 -0.65
CA PRO A 33 13.86 12.61 0.07
C PRO A 33 12.37 12.54 0.44
N ASN A 34 11.64 11.57 -0.10
CA ASN A 34 10.26 11.28 0.26
C ASN A 34 10.21 9.96 1.04
N LYS A 35 10.69 9.97 2.30
CA LYS A 35 10.22 8.98 3.24
C LYS A 35 8.69 9.06 3.24
N ILE A 36 8.00 7.96 3.02
CA ILE A 36 6.54 7.92 3.16
C ILE A 36 6.30 8.01 4.67
N VAL A 37 6.18 9.24 5.19
CA VAL A 37 6.19 9.54 6.64
C VAL A 37 4.84 9.19 7.30
N VAL A 38 3.79 8.99 6.52
CA VAL A 38 2.43 8.73 7.00
C VAL A 38 2.08 7.27 6.77
N ASN A 39 1.39 6.63 7.72
CA ASN A 39 0.78 5.32 7.54
C ASN A 39 -0.09 5.34 6.27
N PRO A 40 0.36 4.73 5.15
CA PRO A 40 -0.30 4.93 3.88
C PRO A 40 -1.60 4.14 3.87
N ARG A 41 -2.66 4.73 3.32
CA ARG A 41 -3.84 3.95 2.96
C ARG A 41 -3.46 3.03 1.81
N VAL A 42 -3.73 1.74 1.95
CA VAL A 42 -3.38 0.73 0.95
C VAL A 42 -4.66 0.11 0.39
N ILE A 43 -4.75 0.01 -0.94
CA ILE A 43 -5.88 -0.58 -1.66
C ILE A 43 -5.41 -1.85 -2.36
N TYR A 44 -6.16 -2.95 -2.22
CA TYR A 44 -5.92 -4.17 -2.97
C TYR A 44 -6.52 -4.05 -4.37
N VAL A 45 -5.76 -4.43 -5.39
CA VAL A 45 -6.17 -4.43 -6.81
C VAL A 45 -6.23 -5.88 -7.29
N PRO A 46 -7.42 -6.53 -7.25
CA PRO A 46 -7.55 -7.98 -7.45
C PRO A 46 -7.03 -8.47 -8.80
N ARG A 47 -7.22 -7.69 -9.87
CA ARG A 47 -6.78 -8.03 -11.23
C ARG A 47 -5.29 -8.35 -11.33
N TYR A 48 -4.50 -7.75 -10.44
CA TYR A 48 -3.05 -7.82 -10.46
C TYR A 48 -2.49 -8.49 -9.20
N ASP A 49 -3.33 -8.89 -8.24
CA ASP A 49 -2.89 -9.42 -6.94
C ASP A 49 -1.84 -8.52 -6.27
N VAL A 50 -2.05 -7.21 -6.35
CA VAL A 50 -1.13 -6.19 -5.80
C VAL A 50 -1.89 -5.24 -4.90
N TYR A 51 -1.20 -4.78 -3.89
CA TYR A 51 -1.64 -3.68 -3.05
C TYR A 51 -0.96 -2.40 -3.54
N VAL A 52 -1.63 -1.26 -3.50
CA VAL A 52 -1.04 0.02 -3.88
C VAL A 52 -1.35 1.09 -2.85
N ILE A 53 -0.44 2.06 -2.71
CA ILE A 53 -0.68 3.23 -1.87
C ILE A 53 -1.71 4.14 -2.55
N ASP A 54 -2.76 4.51 -1.81
CA ASP A 54 -3.83 5.43 -2.22
C ASP A 54 -3.38 6.90 -2.10
N ASP A 55 -2.28 7.24 -2.78
CA ASP A 55 -1.72 8.60 -2.85
C ASP A 55 -1.28 8.86 -4.30
N ASP A 56 -1.74 9.97 -4.87
CA ASP A 56 -1.49 10.32 -6.26
C ASP A 56 -0.06 10.80 -6.54
N ARG A 57 0.72 11.08 -5.49
CA ARG A 57 2.10 11.57 -5.55
C ARG A 57 3.14 10.45 -5.58
N VAL A 58 2.75 9.21 -5.24
CA VAL A 58 3.66 8.07 -5.13
C VAL A 58 3.15 6.84 -5.88
N GLU A 59 4.04 6.19 -6.64
CA GLU A 59 3.72 4.95 -7.37
C GLU A 59 4.32 3.76 -6.65
N VAL A 60 3.69 3.39 -5.52
CA VAL A 60 4.20 2.34 -4.64
C VAL A 60 3.23 1.17 -4.61
N TYR A 61 3.80 0.00 -4.81
CA TYR A 61 3.10 -1.27 -4.95
C TYR A 61 3.65 -2.24 -3.92
N LYS A 62 2.78 -2.98 -3.23
CA LYS A 62 3.14 -4.13 -2.43
C LYS A 62 2.69 -5.38 -3.17
N TYR A 63 3.66 -6.24 -3.44
CA TYR A 63 3.43 -7.55 -4.02
C TYR A 63 4.13 -8.59 -3.15
N LYS A 64 3.36 -9.56 -2.66
CA LYS A 64 3.81 -10.50 -1.62
C LYS A 64 4.39 -9.73 -0.41
N ASN A 65 5.66 -10.00 -0.08
CA ASN A 65 6.35 -9.43 1.07
C ASN A 65 7.35 -8.32 0.69
N LYS A 66 7.21 -7.74 -0.50
CA LYS A 66 8.10 -6.66 -0.97
C LYS A 66 7.30 -5.47 -1.45
N TRP A 67 7.91 -4.31 -1.27
CA TRP A 67 7.43 -3.03 -1.77
C TRP A 67 8.25 -2.64 -2.99
N TYR A 68 7.57 -2.13 -4.00
CA TYR A 68 8.12 -1.69 -5.26
C TYR A 68 7.71 -0.25 -5.47
N TRP A 69 8.65 0.60 -5.86
CA TRP A 69 8.38 2.00 -6.14
C TRP A 69 8.86 2.31 -7.55
N TYR A 70 7.98 2.85 -8.37
CA TYR A 70 8.34 3.37 -9.68
C TYR A 70 8.56 4.89 -9.61
N ARG A 71 9.78 5.35 -9.91
CA ARG A 71 10.08 6.78 -9.95
C ARG A 71 11.11 7.10 -11.02
N GLY A 72 10.76 8.06 -11.89
CA GLY A 72 11.70 8.59 -12.89
C GLY A 72 12.21 7.52 -13.86
N GLY A 73 11.37 6.55 -14.23
CA GLY A 73 11.76 5.45 -15.11
C GLY A 73 12.48 4.29 -14.41
N VAL A 74 12.79 4.42 -13.12
CA VAL A 74 13.56 3.43 -12.36
C VAL A 74 12.65 2.74 -11.35
N TRP A 75 12.85 1.43 -11.22
CA TRP A 75 12.24 0.64 -10.16
C TRP A 75 13.12 0.57 -8.93
N TYR A 76 12.49 0.69 -7.77
CA TYR A 76 13.11 0.50 -6.48
C TYR A 76 12.38 -0.61 -5.74
N VAL A 77 13.09 -1.32 -4.87
CA VAL A 77 12.54 -2.38 -4.04
C VAL A 77 12.94 -2.18 -2.58
N ALA A 78 12.02 -2.49 -1.67
CA ALA A 78 12.23 -2.46 -0.22
C ALA A 78 11.46 -3.58 0.47
N GLU A 79 11.88 -3.95 1.67
CA GLU A 79 11.12 -4.88 2.54
C GLU A 79 9.99 -4.18 3.28
N ARG A 80 10.11 -2.88 3.47
CA ARG A 80 9.13 -2.01 4.14
C ARG A 80 8.82 -0.81 3.26
N TYR A 81 7.62 -0.25 3.38
CA TYR A 81 7.23 0.90 2.56
C TYR A 81 8.02 2.17 2.95
N GLU A 82 8.56 2.23 4.16
CA GLU A 82 9.44 3.31 4.61
C GLU A 82 10.86 3.21 4.01
N GLY A 83 11.18 2.11 3.33
CA GLY A 83 12.53 1.78 2.86
C GLY A 83 13.28 0.87 3.84
N PRO A 84 14.61 0.73 3.68
CA PRO A 84 15.44 1.40 2.69
C PRO A 84 15.12 0.93 1.26
N TRP A 85 15.11 1.88 0.32
CA TRP A 85 14.85 1.61 -1.09
C TRP A 85 16.14 1.33 -1.84
N ILE A 86 16.16 0.23 -2.58
CA ILE A 86 17.31 -0.21 -3.38
C ILE A 86 16.88 -0.22 -4.84
N ILE A 87 17.74 0.23 -5.75
CA ILE A 87 17.46 0.16 -7.19
C ILE A 87 17.28 -1.30 -7.59
N LEU A 88 16.13 -1.63 -8.16
CA LEU A 88 15.84 -2.93 -8.71
C LEU A 88 16.56 -3.08 -10.05
N ARG A 89 17.53 -3.99 -10.12
CA ARG A 89 18.22 -4.34 -11.36
C ARG A 89 17.39 -5.40 -12.09
N GLY A 90 16.59 -4.97 -13.06
CA GLY A 90 15.72 -5.82 -13.86
C GLY A 90 14.27 -5.36 -13.84
N GLU A 91 13.40 -6.17 -14.43
CA GLU A 91 11.96 -5.89 -14.47
C GLU A 91 11.28 -6.23 -13.13
N PRO A 92 10.26 -5.46 -12.72
CA PRO A 92 9.40 -5.85 -11.61
C PRO A 92 8.63 -7.13 -11.96
N PRO A 93 7.99 -7.78 -10.97
CA PRO A 93 7.04 -8.85 -11.27
C PRO A 93 6.00 -8.43 -12.31
N ILE A 94 5.69 -9.32 -13.27
CA ILE A 94 4.78 -9.09 -14.42
C ILE A 94 3.42 -8.50 -13.99
N ALA A 95 3.00 -8.79 -12.77
CA ALA A 95 1.77 -8.28 -12.18
C ALA A 95 1.71 -6.76 -11.98
N ILE A 96 2.84 -6.03 -12.03
CA ILE A 96 2.89 -4.60 -11.69
C ILE A 96 3.19 -3.76 -12.95
N PRO A 97 2.17 -3.28 -13.69
CA PRO A 97 2.41 -2.40 -14.82
C PRO A 97 2.75 -0.97 -14.33
N PRO A 98 3.92 -0.40 -14.73
CA PRO A 98 4.34 0.94 -14.31
C PRO A 98 3.36 2.00 -14.80
N GLY A 99 2.96 2.94 -13.95
CA GLY A 99 2.15 4.10 -14.33
C GLY A 99 0.72 3.80 -14.84
N GLN A 100 0.32 2.54 -15.00
CA GLN A 100 -1.02 2.18 -15.50
C GLN A 100 -2.04 2.01 -14.37
N LEU A 101 -1.64 1.41 -13.24
CA LEU A 101 -2.57 1.19 -12.12
C LEU A 101 -3.11 2.50 -11.55
N ARG A 102 -2.27 3.54 -11.46
CA ARG A 102 -2.72 4.87 -11.04
C ARG A 102 -3.82 5.42 -11.95
N LYS A 103 -3.66 5.30 -13.28
CA LYS A 103 -4.67 5.78 -14.24
C LYS A 103 -5.99 5.04 -14.06
N MET A 104 -5.94 3.73 -13.83
CA MET A 104 -7.13 2.92 -13.58
C MET A 104 -7.81 3.32 -12.26
N GLN A 105 -7.07 3.50 -11.17
CA GLN A 105 -7.64 3.93 -9.89
C GLN A 105 -8.26 5.32 -9.94
N VAL A 106 -7.57 6.27 -10.59
CA VAL A 106 -8.12 7.63 -10.78
C VAL A 106 -9.40 7.57 -11.60
N HIS A 107 -9.45 6.71 -12.62
CA HIS A 107 -10.66 6.51 -13.42
C HIS A 107 -11.79 5.93 -12.57
N GLU A 108 -11.56 4.82 -11.87
CA GLU A 108 -12.54 4.16 -10.99
C GLU A 108 -13.07 5.12 -9.90
N ARG A 109 -12.19 5.85 -9.22
CA ARG A 109 -12.58 6.87 -8.21
C ARG A 109 -13.44 7.99 -8.82
N ASN A 110 -13.12 8.43 -10.04
CA ASN A 110 -13.91 9.43 -10.73
C ASN A 110 -15.29 8.89 -11.13
N GLU A 111 -15.40 7.61 -11.47
CA GLU A 111 -16.66 6.94 -11.78
C GLU A 111 -17.52 6.77 -10.53
N GLU A 112 -16.96 6.29 -9.42
CA GLU A 112 -17.65 6.23 -8.13
C GLU A 112 -18.21 7.60 -7.72
N ARG A 113 -17.38 8.65 -7.85
CA ARG A 113 -17.81 10.02 -7.55
C ARG A 113 -18.98 10.48 -8.42
N LYS A 114 -18.99 10.11 -9.71
CA LYS A 114 -20.11 10.39 -10.62
C LYS A 114 -21.37 9.62 -10.20
N PHE A 115 -21.21 8.35 -9.87
CA PHE A 115 -22.31 7.48 -9.43
C PHE A 115 -22.99 8.03 -8.15
N PHE A 116 -22.21 8.31 -7.09
CA PHE A 116 -22.76 8.89 -5.86
C PHE A 116 -23.41 10.27 -6.08
N LYS A 117 -22.84 11.08 -6.98
CA LYS A 117 -23.42 12.36 -7.34
C LYS A 117 -24.77 12.21 -8.04
N GLU A 118 -24.97 11.15 -8.82
CA GLU A 118 -26.25 10.88 -9.48
C GLU A 118 -27.30 10.35 -8.50
N LEU A 119 -26.94 9.40 -7.62
CA LEU A 119 -27.83 8.92 -6.54
C LEU A 119 -28.34 10.07 -5.66
N GLU A 120 -27.46 11.01 -5.29
CA GLU A 120 -27.85 12.16 -4.48
C GLU A 120 -28.80 13.12 -5.22
N LYS A 121 -28.69 13.22 -6.55
CA LYS A 121 -29.66 13.99 -7.34
C LYS A 121 -31.02 13.29 -7.39
N GLU A 122 -31.04 11.97 -7.57
CA GLU A 122 -32.27 11.16 -7.57
C GLU A 122 -33.00 11.28 -6.25
N ARG A 123 -32.30 11.06 -5.13
CA ARG A 123 -32.83 11.24 -3.77
C ARG A 123 -33.45 12.63 -3.58
N LYS A 124 -32.80 13.69 -4.09
CA LYS A 124 -33.33 15.06 -4.03
C LYS A 124 -34.55 15.29 -4.93
N ARG A 125 -34.69 14.57 -6.04
CA ARG A 125 -35.90 14.62 -6.89
C ARG A 125 -37.06 13.94 -6.19
N GLU A 126 -36.85 12.73 -5.67
CA GLU A 126 -37.85 11.99 -4.90
C GLU A 126 -38.33 12.78 -3.69
N GLU A 127 -37.41 13.39 -2.93
CA GLU A 127 -37.75 14.22 -1.78
C GLU A 127 -38.63 15.43 -2.18
N LYS A 128 -38.35 16.06 -3.33
CA LYS A 128 -39.17 17.16 -3.85
C LYS A 128 -40.55 16.69 -4.31
N GLU A 129 -40.63 15.53 -4.94
CA GLU A 129 -41.88 14.94 -5.39
C GLU A 129 -42.76 14.53 -4.21
N TRP A 130 -42.18 13.88 -3.20
CA TRP A 130 -42.86 13.54 -1.95
C TRP A 130 -43.40 14.80 -1.25
N LYS A 131 -42.58 15.86 -1.12
CA LYS A 131 -43.03 17.13 -0.56
C LYS A 131 -44.16 17.77 -1.37
N LYS A 132 -44.16 17.63 -2.70
CA LYS A 132 -45.23 18.17 -3.56
C LYS A 132 -46.53 17.41 -3.38
N HIS A 133 -46.46 16.09 -3.22
CA HIS A 133 -47.61 15.22 -3.02
C HIS A 133 -48.26 15.47 -1.65
N ASN A 134 -47.47 15.45 -0.57
CA ASN A 134 -47.97 15.62 0.80
C ASN A 134 -48.30 17.06 1.20
N LYS A 135 -47.99 18.06 0.36
CA LYS A 135 -48.33 19.47 0.64
C LYS A 135 -49.83 19.77 0.58
N TRP A 136 -50.63 18.86 0.04
CA TRP A 136 -52.09 19.03 -0.10
C TRP A 136 -52.90 18.32 0.99
N ASP A 137 -52.23 17.66 1.94
CA ASP A 137 -52.87 16.88 3.01
C ASP A 137 -52.96 17.63 4.36
N ASP A 138 -52.49 18.88 4.44
CA ASP A 138 -52.60 19.82 5.58
C ASP A 138 -53.53 21.00 5.25
#